data_AF-F8P2L3-F1
#
_entry.id   AF-F8P2L3-F1
#
_cell.length_a   1.000
_cell.length_b   1.000
_cell.length_c   1.000
_cell.angle_alpha   90.00
_cell.angle_beta   90.00
_cell.angle_gamma   90.00
#
_symmetry.space_group_name_H-M   'P 1'
#
loop_
_entity.id
_entity.type
_entity.pdbx_description
1 polymer ?
#
loop_
_entity_poly.entity_id
_entity_poly.type
_entity_poly.pdbx_seq_one_letter_code
_entity_poly.pdbx_strand_id
1 'polypeptide(L)'
;MKVKRRVRAWEGSRSTPASEFQTAQYEWEAHVVEYVDFVSSATSVHPNSKSGSVPPNLKSSIPFYGPRFTPPTFLQLEKRKHLPNVKPGTAYMKEITIVHPFYFDGLDQCPR
;
A
#
# COMPACT_ATOMS: atom_id res chain seq x y z
N MET A 1 9.80 -9.17 -5.08
CA MET A 1 10.68 -9.52 -3.93
C MET A 1 10.53 -8.60 -2.72
N LYS A 2 10.24 -7.29 -2.88
CA LYS A 2 10.14 -6.34 -1.75
C LYS A 2 8.99 -6.62 -0.75
N VAL A 3 7.80 -6.95 -1.24
CA VAL A 3 6.63 -7.30 -0.39
C VAL A 3 6.96 -8.43 0.59
N LYS A 4 7.40 -9.59 0.09
CA LYS A 4 7.77 -10.75 0.91
C LYS A 4 8.86 -10.44 1.94
N ARG A 5 9.84 -9.60 1.57
CA ARG A 5 10.90 -9.16 2.48
C ARG A 5 10.33 -8.31 3.62
N ARG A 6 9.43 -7.37 3.29
CA ARG A 6 8.78 -6.48 4.26
C ARG A 6 7.90 -7.28 5.24
N VAL A 7 7.09 -8.21 4.73
CA VAL A 7 6.28 -9.12 5.56
C VAL A 7 7.15 -9.92 6.54
N ARG A 8 8.23 -10.55 6.05
CA ARG A 8 9.15 -11.31 6.91
C ARG A 8 9.80 -10.46 8.00
N ALA A 9 10.17 -9.21 7.67
CA ALA A 9 10.74 -8.31 8.65
C ALA A 9 9.74 -7.93 9.75
N TRP A 10 8.48 -7.68 9.38
CA TRP A 10 7.41 -7.39 10.33
C TRP A 10 7.07 -8.61 11.19
N GLU A 11 6.97 -9.80 10.60
CA GLU A 11 6.78 -11.05 11.35
C GLU A 11 7.94 -11.31 12.32
N GLY A 12 9.19 -11.11 11.89
CA GLY A 12 10.38 -11.29 12.72
C GLY A 12 10.53 -10.27 13.85
N SER A 13 9.88 -9.11 13.75
CA SER A 13 9.88 -8.09 14.81
C SER A 13 8.94 -8.41 15.98
N ARG A 14 8.09 -9.43 15.84
CA ARG A 14 7.12 -9.81 16.86
C ARG A 14 7.73 -10.75 17.90
N SER A 15 7.28 -10.59 19.14
CA SER A 15 7.57 -11.53 20.23
C SER A 15 6.77 -12.83 20.13
N THR A 16 5.66 -12.84 19.37
CA THR A 16 4.81 -14.01 19.15
C THR A 16 4.58 -14.28 17.66
N PRO A 17 4.45 -15.55 17.25
CA PRO A 17 4.13 -15.90 15.86
C PRO A 17 2.87 -15.18 15.37
N ALA A 18 2.92 -14.66 14.15
CA ALA A 18 1.76 -14.03 13.52
C ALA A 18 0.67 -15.08 13.23
N SER A 19 -0.59 -14.73 13.48
CA SER A 19 -1.72 -15.53 13.02
C SER A 19 -1.91 -15.41 11.51
N GLU A 20 -2.62 -16.35 10.87
CA GLU A 20 -2.91 -16.29 9.43
C GLU A 20 -3.56 -14.95 9.02
N PHE A 21 -4.46 -14.43 9.86
CA PHE A 21 -5.08 -13.11 9.66
C PHE A 21 -4.04 -11.98 9.66
N GLN A 22 -3.09 -12.00 10.60
CA GLN A 22 -2.05 -10.97 10.69
C GLN A 22 -1.08 -11.05 9.51
N THR A 23 -0.67 -12.25 9.10
CA THR A 23 0.16 -12.43 7.91
C THR A 23 -0.55 -11.91 6.65
N ALA A 24 -1.86 -12.16 6.51
CA ALA A 24 -2.65 -11.66 5.38
C ALA A 24 -2.77 -10.12 5.39
N GLN A 25 -2.95 -9.52 6.58
CA GLN A 25 -2.92 -8.06 6.75
C GLN A 25 -1.55 -7.47 6.40
N TYR A 26 -0.45 -8.09 6.83
CA TYR A 26 0.91 -7.65 6.49
C TYR A 26 1.18 -7.73 5.00
N GLU A 27 0.70 -8.78 4.32
CA GLU A 27 0.85 -8.88 2.87
C GLU A 27 0.11 -7.75 2.15
N TRP A 28 -1.14 -7.46 2.56
CA TRP A 28 -1.92 -6.34 2.05
C TRP A 28 -1.23 -4.99 2.27
N GLU A 29 -0.79 -4.71 3.51
CA GLU A 29 -0.07 -3.49 3.86
C GLU A 29 1.22 -3.34 3.06
N ALA A 30 1.98 -4.42 2.91
CA ALA A 30 3.23 -4.40 2.15
C ALA A 30 2.99 -4.12 0.65
N HIS A 31 1.89 -4.62 0.08
CA HIS A 31 1.46 -4.29 -1.29
C HIS A 31 1.07 -2.82 -1.44
N VAL A 32 0.28 -2.29 -0.51
CA VAL A 32 -0.11 -0.88 -0.52
C VAL A 32 1.13 0.01 -0.45
N VAL A 33 2.05 -0.25 0.48
CA VAL A 33 3.27 0.55 0.60
C VAL A 33 4.14 0.45 -0.66
N GLU A 34 4.28 -0.74 -1.27
CA GLU A 34 5.01 -0.86 -2.55
C GLU A 34 4.35 -0.06 -3.68
N TYR A 35 3.01 -0.05 -3.74
CA TYR A 35 2.28 0.76 -4.71
C TYR A 35 2.54 2.25 -4.50
N VAL A 36 2.47 2.73 -3.24
CA VAL A 36 2.74 4.14 -2.90
C VAL A 36 4.19 4.53 -3.19
N ASP A 37 5.15 3.68 -2.82
CA ASP A 37 6.57 3.86 -3.13
C ASP A 37 6.77 3.99 -4.66
N PHE A 38 6.08 3.15 -5.43
CA PHE A 38 6.13 3.15 -6.90
C PHE A 38 5.55 4.43 -7.50
N VAL A 39 4.32 4.82 -7.15
CA VAL A 39 3.69 6.02 -7.73
C VAL A 39 4.44 7.28 -7.31
N SER A 40 4.85 7.37 -6.05
CA SER A 40 5.67 8.47 -5.52
C SER A 40 6.98 8.60 -6.31
N SER A 41 7.70 7.50 -6.50
CA SER A 41 8.95 7.50 -7.29
C SER A 41 8.70 7.84 -8.76
N ALA A 42 7.57 7.38 -9.32
CA ALA A 42 7.20 7.64 -10.71
C ALA A 42 6.78 9.08 -10.97
N THR A 43 6.41 9.84 -9.93
CA THR A 43 5.99 11.24 -10.03
C THR A 43 6.92 12.20 -9.30
N SER A 44 8.07 11.73 -8.80
CA SER A 44 9.07 12.56 -8.12
C SER A 44 10.21 12.94 -9.06
N VAL A 45 10.80 14.11 -8.83
CA VAL A 45 12.03 14.52 -9.51
C VAL A 45 13.19 13.74 -8.90
N HIS A 46 14.01 13.11 -9.73
CA HIS A 46 15.18 12.39 -9.25
C HIS A 46 16.15 13.37 -8.55
N PRO A 47 16.78 13.03 -7.40
CA PRO A 47 17.62 13.96 -6.63
C PRO A 47 18.78 14.57 -7.44
N ASN A 48 19.31 13.84 -8.42
CA ASN A 48 20.38 14.31 -9.31
C ASN A 48 19.89 15.09 -10.54
N SER A 49 18.60 15.47 -10.60
CA SER A 49 18.07 16.24 -11.72
C SER A 49 18.51 17.70 -11.66
N LYS A 50 18.52 18.38 -12.81
CA LYS A 50 18.86 19.81 -12.87
C LYS A 50 17.84 20.63 -12.06
N SER A 51 18.30 21.72 -11.44
CA SER A 51 17.42 22.67 -10.78
C SER A 51 16.34 23.17 -11.75
N GLY A 52 15.08 23.19 -11.28
CA GLY A 52 13.92 23.53 -12.11
C GLY A 52 13.32 22.37 -12.92
N SER A 53 13.80 21.12 -12.73
CA SER A 53 13.17 19.95 -13.35
C SER A 53 11.76 19.78 -12.80
N VAL A 54 10.78 19.64 -13.70
CA VAL A 54 9.37 19.44 -13.35
C VAL A 54 9.12 17.95 -13.09
N PRO A 55 8.37 17.58 -12.03
CA PRO A 55 8.01 16.19 -11.78
C PRO A 55 7.17 15.62 -12.94
N PRO A 56 7.43 14.38 -13.37
CA PRO A 56 6.62 13.73 -14.39
C PRO A 56 5.20 13.41 -13.89
N ASN A 57 4.22 13.47 -14.78
CA ASN A 57 2.85 13.06 -14.49
C ASN A 57 2.71 11.53 -14.44
N LEU A 58 1.81 11.03 -13.59
CA LEU A 58 1.46 9.62 -13.56
C LEU A 58 0.82 9.19 -14.89
N LYS A 59 1.27 8.07 -15.45
CA LYS A 59 0.71 7.53 -16.70
C LYS A 59 -0.77 7.18 -16.51
N SER A 60 -1.61 7.49 -17.50
CA SER A 60 -3.06 7.20 -17.49
C SER A 60 -3.40 5.72 -17.34
N SER A 61 -2.48 4.82 -17.72
CA SER A 61 -2.65 3.37 -17.55
C SER A 61 -2.47 2.89 -16.10
N ILE A 62 -1.90 3.73 -15.23
CA ILE A 62 -1.67 3.39 -13.83
C ILE A 62 -2.85 3.93 -13.02
N PRO A 63 -3.62 3.08 -12.34
CA PRO A 63 -4.71 3.55 -11.50
C PRO A 63 -4.17 4.41 -10.36
N PHE A 64 -4.89 5.47 -10.00
CA PHE A 64 -4.63 6.30 -8.84
C PHE A 64 -5.49 5.81 -7.66
N TYR A 65 -4.86 5.10 -6.72
CA TYR A 65 -5.48 4.60 -5.50
C TYR A 65 -5.05 5.43 -4.28
N GLY A 66 -5.81 5.34 -3.20
CA GLY A 66 -5.49 6.00 -1.92
C GLY A 66 -6.18 7.35 -1.74
N PRO A 67 -5.88 8.07 -0.64
CA PRO A 67 -4.97 7.71 0.45
C PRO A 67 -5.46 6.61 1.39
N ARG A 68 -6.78 6.33 1.39
CA ARG A 68 -7.40 5.21 2.11
C ARG A 68 -7.56 4.01 1.19
N PHE A 69 -7.01 2.87 1.59
CA PHE A 69 -7.01 1.62 0.84
C PHE A 69 -7.93 0.61 1.53
N THR A 70 -8.98 0.23 0.82
CA THR A 70 -9.95 -0.76 1.30
C THR A 70 -9.65 -2.12 0.68
N PRO A 71 -9.38 -3.16 1.47
CA PRO A 71 -9.24 -4.51 0.96
C PRO A 71 -10.58 -5.01 0.42
N PRO A 72 -10.60 -5.92 -0.56
CA PRO A 72 -11.84 -6.51 -1.07
C PRO A 72 -12.64 -7.16 0.05
N THR A 73 -13.88 -6.74 0.25
CA THR A 73 -14.74 -7.31 1.30
C THR A 73 -15.31 -8.66 0.86
N PHE A 74 -15.70 -9.49 1.84
CA PHE A 74 -16.37 -10.77 1.58
C PHE A 74 -17.52 -10.65 0.56
N LEU A 75 -18.39 -9.65 0.74
CA LEU A 75 -19.52 -9.39 -0.15
C LEU A 75 -19.07 -9.08 -1.59
N GLN A 76 -17.97 -8.34 -1.75
CA GLN A 76 -17.41 -8.07 -3.08
C GLN A 76 -16.83 -9.34 -3.74
N LEU A 77 -16.22 -10.22 -2.95
CA LEU A 77 -15.70 -11.50 -3.44
C LEU A 77 -16.83 -12.46 -3.82
N GLU A 78 -17.89 -12.51 -3.00
CA GLU A 78 -19.11 -13.29 -3.25
C GLU A 78 -19.80 -12.85 -4.54
N LYS A 79 -19.99 -11.55 -4.74
CA LYS A 79 -20.68 -11.04 -5.93
C LYS A 79 -19.86 -11.17 -7.22
N ARG A 80 -18.54 -11.31 -7.14
CA ARG A 80 -17.64 -11.40 -8.31
C ARG A 80 -17.32 -12.83 -8.74
N LYS A 81 -17.60 -13.85 -7.92
CA LYS A 81 -17.25 -15.24 -8.20
C LYS A 81 -18.42 -16.17 -7.91
N HIS A 82 -18.68 -17.10 -8.82
CA HIS A 82 -19.75 -18.10 -8.68
C HIS A 82 -19.50 -19.07 -7.50
N LEU A 83 -18.24 -19.36 -7.17
CA LEU A 83 -17.81 -20.12 -5.99
C LEU A 83 -16.58 -19.44 -5.38
N PRO A 84 -16.74 -18.55 -4.38
CA PRO A 84 -15.62 -17.83 -3.82
C PRO A 84 -14.91 -18.70 -2.78
N ASN A 85 -13.67 -19.10 -3.06
CA ASN A 85 -12.79 -19.71 -2.06
C ASN A 85 -12.31 -18.62 -1.09
N VAL A 86 -13.20 -18.22 -0.18
CA VAL A 86 -12.91 -17.17 0.81
C VAL A 86 -12.12 -17.78 1.95
N LYS A 87 -10.84 -17.40 2.05
CA LYS A 87 -10.07 -17.65 3.26
C LYS A 87 -10.53 -16.68 4.35
N PRO A 88 -10.97 -17.14 5.53
CA PRO A 88 -11.44 -16.26 6.61
C PRO A 88 -10.41 -15.18 6.97
N GLY A 89 -9.12 -15.51 6.94
CA GLY A 89 -8.02 -14.57 7.20
C GLY A 89 -7.97 -13.35 6.27
N THR A 90 -8.54 -13.45 5.06
CA THR A 90 -8.61 -12.35 4.08
C THR A 90 -9.93 -11.59 4.11
N ALA A 91 -10.98 -12.16 4.71
CA ALA A 91 -12.32 -11.59 4.71
C ALA A 91 -12.51 -10.40 5.66
N TYR A 92 -11.63 -10.28 6.66
CA TYR A 92 -11.72 -9.28 7.73
C TYR A 92 -10.55 -8.30 7.75
N MET A 93 -9.78 -8.21 6.66
CA MET A 93 -8.67 -7.27 6.60
C MET A 93 -9.16 -5.85 6.85
N LYS A 94 -8.36 -5.08 7.58
CA LYS A 94 -8.69 -3.70 7.90
C LYS A 94 -8.24 -2.79 6.79
N GLU A 95 -9.04 -1.76 6.56
CA GLU A 95 -8.65 -0.65 5.71
C GLU A 95 -7.45 0.07 6.32
N ILE A 96 -6.59 0.60 5.45
CA ILE A 96 -5.40 1.34 5.87
C ILE A 96 -5.38 2.71 5.20
N THR A 97 -4.98 3.73 5.96
CA THR A 97 -4.74 5.07 5.42
C THR A 97 -3.24 5.30 5.41
N ILE A 98 -2.67 5.54 4.22
CA ILE A 98 -1.25 5.83 4.08
C ILE A 98 -1.02 7.33 4.22
N VAL A 99 -0.35 7.71 5.30
CA VAL A 99 0.17 9.07 5.48
C VAL A 99 1.49 9.18 4.74
N HIS A 100 1.47 9.81 3.56
CA HIS A 100 2.64 9.99 2.72
C HIS A 100 2.58 11.34 1.99
N PRO A 101 3.71 12.06 1.80
CA PRO A 101 3.74 13.38 1.14
C PRO A 101 3.09 13.41 -0.25
N PHE A 102 3.09 12.28 -0.96
CA PHE A 102 2.37 12.10 -2.23
C PHE A 102 0.86 12.37 -2.15
N TYR A 103 0.21 12.12 -1.00
CA TYR A 103 -1.23 12.32 -0.83
C TYR A 103 -1.59 13.52 0.03
N PHE A 104 -0.67 13.96 0.88
CA PHE A 104 -0.89 15.03 1.84
C PHE A 104 0.23 16.05 1.71
N ASP A 105 -0.07 17.16 1.07
CA ASP A 105 0.84 18.29 0.94
C ASP A 105 1.16 18.88 2.33
N GLY A 106 2.39 19.35 2.53
CA GLY A 106 2.83 20.00 3.77
C GLY A 106 3.26 19.06 4.89
N LEU A 107 3.30 17.73 4.67
CA LEU A 107 3.94 16.79 5.62
C LEU A 107 5.45 16.98 5.74
N ASP A 108 6.07 17.65 4.77
CA ASP A 108 7.48 18.00 4.72
C ASP A 108 7.80 19.29 5.49
N GLN A 109 6.78 19.99 6.02
CA GLN A 109 6.94 21.25 6.74
C GLN A 109 6.49 21.07 8.19
N CYS A 110 7.36 21.42 9.14
CA CYS A 110 6.95 21.53 10.54
C CYS A 110 5.92 22.66 10.68
N PRO A 111 4.80 22.44 11.39
CA PRO A 111 3.87 23.51 11.71
C PRO A 111 4.61 24.60 12.51
N ARG A 112 4.46 25.85 12.07
CA ARG A 112 5.04 27.03 12.72
C ARG A 112 4.15 27.54 13.85
#